data_AF-I2J928-F1
#
_entry.id   AF-I2J928-F1
#
_cell.length_a   1.000
_cell.length_b   1.000
_cell.length_c   1.000
_cell.angle_alpha   90.00
_cell.angle_beta   90.00
_cell.angle_gamma   90.00
#
_symmetry.space_group_name_H-M   'P 1'
#
loop_
_entity.id
_entity.type
_entity.pdbx_description
1 polymer ?
#
loop_
_entity_poly.entity_id
_entity_poly.type
_entity_poly.pdbx_seq_one_letter_code
_entity_poly.pdbx_strand_id
1 'polypeptide(L)'
;MATLKDIAQLASVSIATVSRVLNRDQSLSVTEETRHRILTVAEELGYTKHLKTGESHKLKQKIAIIQWVSEQGELEDLYYYQIRLGIENRAQ
;
A
#
# COMPACT_ATOMS: atom_id res chain seq x y z
N MET A 1 15.08 -10.55 -9.89
CA MET A 1 13.68 -10.53 -9.43
C MET A 1 12.96 -9.51 -10.30
N ALA A 2 11.92 -9.93 -11.03
CA ALA A 2 11.23 -9.04 -11.97
C ALA A 2 10.55 -7.89 -11.22
N THR A 3 10.79 -6.66 -11.67
CA THR A 3 10.17 -5.46 -11.08
C THR A 3 9.05 -4.92 -11.97
N LEU A 4 8.16 -4.12 -11.38
CA LEU A 4 7.13 -3.40 -12.15
C LEU A 4 7.73 -2.49 -13.23
N LYS A 5 8.98 -2.03 -13.04
CA LYS A 5 9.70 -1.19 -13.99
C LYS A 5 10.10 -1.97 -15.23
N ASP A 6 10.52 -3.22 -15.06
CA ASP A 6 10.93 -4.10 -16.16
C ASP A 6 9.71 -4.46 -17.04
N ILE A 7 8.58 -4.78 -16.41
CA ILE A 7 7.31 -5.03 -17.12
C ILE A 7 6.86 -3.77 -17.87
N ALA A 8 6.97 -2.59 -17.25
CA ALA A 8 6.58 -1.33 -17.87
C ALA A 8 7.42 -1.00 -19.11
N GLN A 9 8.74 -1.24 -19.06
CA GLN A 9 9.63 -1.06 -20.20
C GLN A 9 9.31 -2.01 -21.35
N LEU A 10 9.13 -3.30 -21.06
CA LEU A 10 8.83 -4.32 -22.08
C LEU A 10 7.43 -4.16 -22.69
N ALA A 11 6.43 -3.80 -21.87
CA ALA A 11 5.08 -3.54 -22.34
C ALA A 11 4.87 -2.13 -22.91
N SER A 12 5.90 -1.28 -22.93
CA SER A 12 5.86 0.10 -23.44
C SER A 12 4.76 0.96 -22.81
N VAL A 13 4.59 0.84 -21.48
CA VAL A 13 3.57 1.57 -20.70
C VAL A 13 4.17 2.17 -19.44
N SER A 14 3.41 3.01 -18.74
CA SER A 14 3.85 3.55 -17.45
C SER A 14 3.80 2.49 -16.35
N ILE A 15 4.68 2.63 -15.34
CA ILE A 15 4.69 1.78 -14.14
C ILE A 15 3.32 1.80 -13.44
N ALA A 16 2.67 2.98 -13.42
CA ALA A 16 1.34 3.16 -12.85
C ALA A 16 0.27 2.33 -13.60
N THR A 17 0.36 2.28 -14.93
CA THR A 17 -0.53 1.47 -15.78
C THR A 17 -0.36 -0.02 -15.46
N VAL A 18 0.88 -0.51 -15.41
CA VAL A 18 1.16 -1.91 -15.06
C VAL A 18 0.63 -2.26 -13.67
N SER A 19 0.89 -1.41 -12.67
CA SER A 19 0.41 -1.63 -11.30
C SER A 19 -1.12 -1.72 -11.23
N ARG A 20 -1.82 -0.80 -11.88
CA ARG A 20 -3.29 -0.76 -11.91
C ARG A 20 -3.91 -1.92 -12.68
N VAL A 21 -3.32 -2.31 -13.81
CA VAL A 21 -3.76 -3.48 -14.61
C VAL A 21 -3.59 -4.78 -13.82
N LEU A 22 -2.42 -4.98 -13.19
CA LEU A 22 -2.16 -6.13 -12.33
C LEU A 22 -3.01 -6.11 -11.04
N ASN A 23 -3.42 -4.93 -10.57
CA ASN A 23 -4.32 -4.77 -9.42
C ASN A 23 -5.82 -4.81 -9.76
N ARG A 24 -6.19 -5.01 -11.03
CA ARG A 24 -7.59 -5.06 -11.49
C ARG A 24 -8.39 -3.81 -11.11
N ASP A 25 -7.74 -2.65 -11.18
CA ASP A 25 -8.39 -1.35 -10.96
C ASP A 25 -9.44 -1.11 -12.05
N GLN A 26 -10.71 -0.98 -11.67
CA GLN A 26 -11.84 -0.77 -12.57
C GLN A 26 -11.94 0.67 -13.10
N SER A 27 -11.25 1.62 -12.47
CA SER A 27 -11.24 3.02 -12.90
C SER A 27 -10.32 3.28 -14.10
N LEU A 28 -9.38 2.36 -14.35
CA LEU A 28 -8.45 2.45 -15.47
C LEU A 28 -8.93 1.59 -16.64
N SER A 29 -9.41 2.27 -17.68
CA SER A 29 -9.68 1.64 -18.97
C SER A 29 -8.41 1.62 -19.83
N VAL A 30 -7.87 0.44 -20.06
CA VAL A 30 -6.79 0.18 -21.05
C VAL A 30 -7.37 -0.64 -22.20
N THR A 31 -6.77 -0.56 -23.38
CA THR A 31 -7.13 -1.46 -24.48
C THR A 31 -6.82 -2.90 -24.08
N GLU A 32 -7.66 -3.83 -24.54
CA GLU A 32 -7.48 -5.26 -24.25
C GLU A 32 -6.15 -5.78 -24.80
N GLU A 33 -5.67 -5.24 -25.93
CA GLU A 33 -4.33 -5.51 -26.45
C GLU A 33 -3.22 -5.14 -25.45
N THR A 34 -3.32 -3.95 -24.84
CA THR A 34 -2.34 -3.50 -23.84
C THR A 34 -2.42 -4.34 -22.57
N ARG A 35 -3.63 -4.69 -22.13
CA ARG A 35 -3.84 -5.60 -21.00
C ARG A 35 -3.20 -6.95 -21.24
N HIS A 36 -3.42 -7.53 -22.42
CA HIS A 36 -2.87 -8.83 -22.78
C HIS A 36 -1.34 -8.80 -22.79
N ARG A 37 -0.74 -7.80 -23.46
CA ARG A 37 0.71 -7.61 -23.49
C ARG A 37 1.34 -7.49 -22.10
N ILE A 38 0.72 -6.73 -21.18
CA ILE A 38 1.20 -6.61 -19.80
C ILE A 38 1.17 -7.96 -19.07
N LEU A 39 0.12 -8.76 -19.25
CA LEU A 39 -0.03 -10.06 -18.61
C LEU A 39 0.99 -11.07 -19.15
N THR A 40 1.19 -11.12 -20.47
CA THR A 40 2.19 -11.99 -21.12
C THR A 40 3.60 -11.68 -20.62
N VAL A 41 4.00 -10.40 -20.64
CA VAL A 41 5.32 -9.96 -20.16
C VAL A 41 5.50 -10.27 -18.67
N ALA A 42 4.46 -10.09 -17.85
CA ALA A 42 4.52 -10.44 -16.44
C ALA A 42 4.72 -11.96 -16.23
N GLU A 43 4.08 -12.80 -17.03
CA GLU A 43 4.22 -14.26 -16.98
C GLU A 43 5.61 -14.73 -17.44
N GLU A 44 6.11 -14.19 -18.56
CA GLU A 44 7.45 -14.48 -19.10
C GLU A 44 8.57 -14.10 -18.10
N LEU A 45 8.40 -12.97 -17.42
CA LEU A 45 9.33 -12.52 -16.38
C LEU A 45 9.19 -13.29 -15.07
N GLY A 46 8.25 -14.24 -14.97
CA GLY A 46 7.95 -14.95 -13.73
C GLY A 46 7.56 -13.98 -12.62
N TYR A 47 6.89 -12.86 -12.97
CA TYR A 47 6.36 -11.91 -12.02
C TYR A 47 5.23 -12.57 -11.24
N THR A 48 5.64 -13.28 -10.19
CA THR A 48 4.75 -13.64 -9.12
C THR A 48 4.44 -12.35 -8.39
N LYS A 49 3.28 -11.76 -8.72
CA LYS A 49 2.60 -10.90 -7.77
C LYS A 49 2.61 -11.71 -6.49
N HIS A 50 3.28 -11.27 -5.43
CA HIS A 50 3.02 -11.80 -4.12
C HIS A 50 1.54 -11.47 -3.88
N LEU A 51 0.66 -12.38 -4.31
CA LEU A 51 -0.77 -12.34 -4.12
C LEU A 51 -0.95 -12.44 -2.60
N LYS A 52 -0.82 -11.30 -1.93
CA LYS A 52 -1.64 -10.99 -0.77
C LYS A 52 -3.06 -10.83 -1.29
N THR A 53 -3.65 -11.94 -1.74
CA THR A 53 -5.04 -12.04 -2.13
C THR A 53 -5.55 -13.22 -1.35
N GLY A 54 -6.04 -12.91 -0.16
CA GLY A 54 -6.53 -13.87 0.81
C GLY A 54 -6.64 -13.14 2.12
N GLU A 55 -7.88 -12.86 2.51
CA GLU A 55 -8.27 -12.18 3.74
C GLU A 55 -8.15 -10.67 3.69
N SER A 56 -9.31 -10.01 3.76
CA SER A 56 -9.58 -8.86 4.62
C SER A 56 -8.40 -8.37 5.48
N HIS A 57 -7.38 -7.82 4.85
CA HIS A 57 -6.48 -6.91 5.51
C HIS A 57 -7.30 -5.63 5.76
N LYS A 58 -8.10 -5.62 6.84
CA LYS A 58 -8.08 -4.44 7.72
C LYS A 58 -6.60 -4.16 7.84
N LEU A 59 -6.10 -3.13 7.14
CA LEU A 59 -4.73 -2.71 7.35
C LEU A 59 -4.62 -2.60 8.87
N LYS A 60 -3.76 -3.40 9.50
CA LYS A 60 -3.36 -3.11 10.87
C LYS A 60 -2.59 -1.81 10.77
N GLN A 61 -3.34 -0.70 10.71
CA GLN A 61 -2.81 0.65 10.63
C GLN A 61 -2.09 0.85 11.95
N LYS A 62 -0.76 0.80 11.90
CA LYS A 62 0.07 1.11 13.05
C LYS A 62 0.22 2.62 13.06
N ILE A 63 -0.28 3.25 14.11
CA ILE A 63 -0.12 4.69 14.34
C ILE A 63 1.05 4.85 15.31
N ALA A 64 2.00 5.72 14.97
CA ALA A 64 3.06 6.14 15.87
C ALA A 64 2.74 7.54 16.40
N ILE A 65 2.80 7.71 17.72
CA ILE A 65 2.62 8.99 18.40
C ILE A 65 4.01 9.49 18.77
N ILE A 66 4.40 10.67 18.29
CA ILE A 66 5.66 11.33 18.67
C ILE A 66 5.29 12.52 19.54
N GLN A 67 5.81 12.53 20.76
CA GLN A 67 5.57 13.59 21.73
C GLN A 67 6.89 14.15 22.24
N TRP A 68 6.88 15.45 22.54
CA TRP A 68 8.02 16.16 23.12
C TRP A 68 8.10 16.01 24.65
N VAL A 69 7.00 15.57 25.27
CA VAL A 69 6.87 15.44 26.73
C VAL A 69 7.25 14.02 27.15
N SER A 70 8.07 13.90 28.20
CA SER A 70 8.44 12.61 28.79
C SER A 70 7.28 12.00 29.57
N GLU A 71 7.32 10.69 29.80
CA GLU A 71 6.31 9.98 30.60
C GLU A 71 6.15 10.58 32.02
N GLN A 72 7.24 11.07 32.61
CA GLN A 72 7.23 11.71 33.92
C GLN A 72 6.51 13.07 33.88
N GLY A 73 6.66 13.82 32.77
CA GLY A 73 5.95 15.09 32.56
C GLY A 73 4.45 14.93 32.29
N GLU A 74 4.01 13.78 31.75
CA GLU A 74 2.57 13.48 31.59
C GLU A 74 1.85 13.36 32.93
N LEU A 75 2.54 12.97 34.01
CA LEU A 75 1.94 12.85 35.34
C LEU A 75 1.71 14.22 35.99
N GLU A 76 2.42 15.24 35.54
CA GLU A 76 2.32 16.62 36.03
C GLU A 76 1.24 17.42 35.29
N ASP A 77 0.98 17.10 34.01
CA ASP A 77 -0.02 17.75 33.17
C ASP A 77 -0.94 16.75 32.47
N LEU A 78 -2.17 16.62 33.01
CA LEU A 78 -3.22 15.75 32.48
C LEU A 78 -3.67 16.10 31.06
N TYR A 79 -3.35 17.28 30.53
CA TYR A 79 -3.75 17.70 29.19
C TYR A 79 -3.18 16.77 28.11
N TYR A 80 -1.88 16.47 28.17
CA TYR A 80 -1.21 15.61 27.19
C TYR A 80 -1.64 14.15 27.33
N TYR A 81 -1.86 13.70 28.57
CA TYR A 81 -2.39 12.37 28.86
C TYR A 81 -3.78 12.16 28.21
N GLN A 82 -4.69 13.12 28.34
CA GLN A 82 -6.03 13.01 27.74
C GLN A 82 -6.00 12.96 26.21
N ILE A 83 -5.09 13.72 25.57
CA ILE A 83 -4.92 13.69 24.12
C ILE A 83 -4.41 12.33 23.66
N ARG A 84 -3.35 11.79 24.30
CA ARG A 84 -2.79 10.48 23.97
C ARG A 84 -3.85 9.38 24.14
N LEU A 85 -4.56 9.37 25.27
CA LEU A 85 -5.63 8.40 25.54
C LEU A 85 -6.78 8.49 24.52
N GLY A 86 -7.16 9.71 24.11
CA GLY A 86 -8.17 9.92 23.08
C GLY A 86 -7.76 9.35 21.71
N ILE A 87 -6.49 9.52 21.33
CA ILE A 87 -5.93 8.97 20.09
C ILE A 87 -5.88 7.44 20.17
N GLU A 88 -5.41 6.87 21.28
CA GLU A 88 -5.34 5.42 21.51
C GLU A 88 -6.74 4.77 21.44
N ASN A 89 -7.72 5.33 22.15
CA ASN A 89 -9.10 4.83 22.16
C ASN A 89 -9.76 4.85 20.77
N ARG A 90 -9.39 5.82 19.91
CA ARG A 90 -9.94 5.91 18.56
C ARG A 90 -9.21 5.00 17.57
N ALA A 91 -7.96 4.67 17.85
CA ALA A 91 -7.12 3.81 17.03
C ALA A 91 -7.36 2.31 17.26
N GLN A 92 -7.94 1.94 18.41
CA GLN A 92 -8.37 0.58 18.75
C GLN A 92 -9.64 0.16 18.00
#